data_AF-A0A7J3MAQ0-F1
#
_entry.id   AF-A0A7J3MAQ0-F1
#
_cell.length_a   1.000
_cell.length_b   1.000
_cell.length_c   1.000
_cell.angle_alpha   90.00
_cell.angle_beta   90.00
_cell.angle_gamma   90.00
#
_symmetry.space_group_name_H-M   'P 1'
#
loop_
_entity.id
_entity.type
_entity.pdbx_description
1 polymer ?
#
loop_
_entity_poly.entity_id
_entity_poly.type
_entity_poly.pdbx_seq_one_letter_code
_entity_poly.pdbx_strand_id
1 'polypeptide(L)'
;MKYSFRILQKKILILVIIGAILIGYFLFRSLKEPELTDFPYDFKPHTYTMILLSRLSQRKCTLLEFSAAWEICKCLGILSKEPTEVIFEEKMFELTNRLSPENFDNFKDKYNIIIIGTLENDGLIKKVHEAVGVVGEVKDSDERYGLLEIFRNPWNPLRKILIITGSDEIGVKIACDALISGKELRGNRMVIKPEEKTISGKIYLDRSLQIFNWVIDFNEEPPLKIWRGVLKGEELIDKAKELINQGKEARATVKGYLTTICWTPYFHVGKFLLICQKAILVTDYNFIED
;
A
#
# COMPACT_ATOMS: atom_id res chain seq x y z
N MET A 1 -52.10 35.49 19.30
CA MET A 1 -50.68 35.73 18.92
C MET A 1 -49.63 35.25 19.93
N LYS A 2 -49.81 35.39 21.27
CA LYS A 2 -48.79 34.99 22.27
C LYS A 2 -48.32 33.53 22.22
N TYR A 3 -49.19 32.60 21.82
CA TYR A 3 -48.85 31.16 21.76
C TYR A 3 -47.83 30.82 20.65
N SER A 4 -47.90 31.53 19.51
CA SER A 4 -47.00 31.30 18.37
C SER A 4 -45.55 31.71 18.68
N PHE A 5 -45.37 32.78 19.46
CA PHE A 5 -44.05 33.30 19.82
C PHE A 5 -43.24 32.34 20.71
N ARG A 6 -43.89 31.66 21.68
CA ARG A 6 -43.21 30.69 22.55
C ARG A 6 -42.74 29.45 21.78
N ILE A 7 -43.46 29.03 20.75
CA ILE A 7 -43.06 27.90 19.90
C ILE A 7 -41.83 28.27 19.07
N LEU A 8 -41.80 29.50 18.52
CA LEU A 8 -40.66 29.99 17.75
C LEU A 8 -39.40 30.09 18.62
N GLN A 9 -39.49 30.62 19.84
CA GLN A 9 -38.37 30.70 20.78
C GLN A 9 -37.79 29.32 21.12
N LYS A 10 -38.63 28.31 21.36
CA LYS A 10 -38.18 26.94 21.61
C LYS A 10 -37.44 26.34 20.41
N LYS A 11 -37.92 26.57 19.19
CA LYS A 11 -37.25 26.09 17.96
C LYS A 11 -35.87 26.74 17.76
N ILE A 12 -35.76 28.05 17.99
CA ILE A 12 -34.48 28.77 17.91
C ILE A 12 -33.51 28.23 18.95
N LEU A 13 -33.96 28.04 20.20
CA LEU A 13 -33.12 27.50 21.27
C LEU A 13 -32.59 26.10 20.93
N ILE A 14 -33.44 25.22 20.38
CA ILE A 14 -33.05 23.88 19.94
C ILE A 14 -31.98 23.96 18.83
N LEU A 15 -32.16 24.84 17.84
CA LEU A 15 -31.19 25.02 16.76
C LEU A 15 -29.83 25.53 17.27
N VAL A 16 -29.84 26.46 18.23
CA VAL A 16 -28.59 26.97 18.85
C VAL A 16 -27.87 25.86 19.62
N ILE A 17 -28.59 25.05 20.39
CA ILE A 17 -28.01 23.93 21.14
C ILE A 17 -27.41 22.90 20.18
N ILE A 18 -28.14 22.51 19.13
CA ILE A 18 -27.62 21.58 18.11
C ILE A 18 -26.39 22.15 17.43
N GLY A 19 -26.41 23.45 17.06
CA GLY A 19 -25.27 24.13 16.47
C GLY A 19 -24.04 24.12 17.39
N ALA A 20 -24.21 24.43 18.67
CA ALA A 20 -23.12 24.41 19.64
C ALA A 20 -22.54 22.99 19.86
N ILE A 21 -23.40 21.96 19.91
CA ILE A 21 -22.96 20.56 20.01
C ILE A 21 -22.18 20.15 18.76
N LEU A 22 -22.66 20.50 17.56
CA LEU A 22 -21.97 20.19 16.30
C LEU A 22 -20.63 20.91 16.19
N ILE A 23 -20.55 22.19 16.58
CA ILE A 23 -19.30 22.96 16.62
C ILE A 23 -18.34 22.34 17.64
N GLY A 24 -18.81 22.03 18.84
CA GLY A 24 -18.01 21.38 19.88
C GLY A 24 -17.48 20.02 19.43
N TYR A 25 -18.32 19.19 18.81
CA TYR A 25 -17.91 17.90 18.24
C TYR A 25 -16.88 18.08 17.12
N PHE A 26 -17.09 19.05 16.23
CA PHE A 26 -16.15 19.35 15.14
C PHE A 26 -14.80 19.82 15.67
N LEU A 27 -14.78 20.73 16.65
CA LEU A 27 -13.56 21.21 17.30
C LEU A 27 -12.86 20.09 18.07
N PHE A 28 -13.60 19.28 18.82
CA PHE A 28 -13.04 18.16 19.57
C PHE A 28 -12.43 17.11 18.63
N ARG A 29 -13.12 16.76 17.55
CA ARG A 29 -12.58 15.86 16.53
C ARG A 29 -11.35 16.43 15.84
N SER A 30 -11.34 17.74 15.59
CA SER A 30 -10.18 18.46 15.07
C SER A 30 -8.99 18.43 16.03
N LEU A 31 -9.22 18.28 17.34
CA LEU A 31 -8.19 18.19 18.38
C LEU A 31 -7.67 16.78 18.65
N LYS A 32 -8.37 15.72 18.23
CA LYS A 32 -7.90 14.34 18.39
C LYS A 32 -6.69 14.08 17.50
N GLU A 33 -5.64 13.47 18.05
CA GLU A 33 -4.52 13.00 17.24
C GLU A 33 -5.00 11.98 16.20
N PRO A 34 -4.55 12.06 14.93
CA PRO A 34 -4.90 11.08 13.92
C PRO A 34 -4.42 9.69 14.30
N GLU A 35 -5.23 8.68 14.02
CA GLU A 35 -4.88 7.28 14.26
C GLU A 35 -4.85 6.51 12.95
N LEU A 36 -4.00 5.49 12.84
CA LEU A 36 -3.89 4.66 11.63
C LEU A 36 -5.22 3.98 11.29
N THR A 37 -6.07 3.74 12.29
CA THR A 37 -7.45 3.24 12.13
C THR A 37 -8.40 4.22 11.44
N ASP A 38 -8.02 5.50 11.29
CA ASP A 38 -8.79 6.48 10.53
C ASP A 38 -8.70 6.24 9.00
N PHE A 39 -7.68 5.50 8.55
CA PHE A 39 -7.58 5.03 7.16
C PHE A 39 -8.56 3.86 6.92
N PRO A 40 -9.24 3.77 5.76
CA PRO A 40 -9.15 4.65 4.59
C PRO A 40 -10.09 5.85 4.62
N TYR A 41 -10.96 5.97 5.64
CA TYR A 41 -12.10 6.88 5.63
C TYR A 41 -11.72 8.35 5.47
N ASP A 42 -10.68 8.79 6.17
CA ASP A 42 -10.22 10.18 6.12
C ASP A 42 -9.44 10.51 4.83
N PHE A 43 -9.20 9.50 3.98
CA PHE A 43 -8.47 9.64 2.72
C PHE A 43 -9.31 9.30 1.48
N LYS A 44 -10.62 9.09 1.62
CA LYS A 44 -11.49 8.79 0.47
C LYS A 44 -11.57 9.96 -0.54
N PRO A 45 -11.95 9.74 -1.81
CA PRO A 45 -11.86 10.75 -2.88
C PRO A 45 -12.53 12.09 -2.58
N HIS A 46 -13.66 12.06 -1.86
CA HIS A 46 -14.39 13.25 -1.44
C HIS A 46 -13.68 14.07 -0.33
N THR A 47 -12.58 13.59 0.24
CA THR A 47 -11.80 14.32 1.27
C THR A 47 -10.63 15.13 0.71
N TYR A 48 -10.50 15.26 -0.62
CA TYR A 48 -9.36 15.92 -1.28
C TYR A 48 -8.05 15.22 -0.92
N THR A 49 -7.89 13.98 -1.37
CA THR A 49 -6.69 13.18 -1.12
C THR A 49 -5.72 13.24 -2.28
N MET A 50 -4.45 13.30 -1.95
CA MET A 50 -3.33 13.32 -2.87
C MET A 50 -2.33 12.23 -2.48
N ILE A 51 -1.84 11.49 -3.46
CA ILE A 51 -0.85 10.43 -3.27
C ILE A 51 0.45 10.86 -3.94
N LEU A 52 1.54 10.84 -3.18
CA LEU A 52 2.88 11.21 -3.59
C LEU A 52 3.79 9.99 -3.46
N LEU A 53 4.55 9.73 -4.52
CA LEU A 53 5.63 8.76 -4.48
C LEU A 53 6.93 9.52 -4.22
N SER A 54 7.61 9.15 -3.14
CA SER A 54 8.81 9.82 -2.62
C SER A 54 9.87 10.10 -3.70
N ARG A 55 10.22 9.07 -4.47
CA ARG A 55 11.31 9.08 -5.46
C ARG A 55 10.90 9.53 -6.86
N LEU A 56 9.70 10.09 -7.01
CA LEU A 56 9.15 10.30 -8.36
C LEU A 56 9.83 11.44 -9.12
N SER A 57 10.32 12.48 -8.43
CA SER A 57 11.16 13.53 -9.05
C SER A 57 12.42 12.97 -9.73
N GLN A 58 12.90 11.80 -9.31
CA GLN A 58 14.13 11.21 -9.81
C GLN A 58 13.91 10.15 -10.91
N ARG A 59 12.66 9.88 -11.33
CA ARG A 59 12.31 8.74 -12.22
C ARG A 59 12.83 7.39 -11.72
N LYS A 60 12.96 7.23 -10.40
CA LYS A 60 13.48 6.02 -9.73
C LYS A 60 12.43 5.33 -8.86
N CYS A 61 11.14 5.56 -9.14
CA CYS A 61 10.09 4.80 -8.46
C CYS A 61 10.23 3.33 -8.84
N THR A 62 10.25 2.49 -7.83
CA THR A 62 10.41 1.05 -8.02
C THR A 62 9.06 0.41 -8.31
N LEU A 63 9.07 -0.79 -8.89
CA LEU A 63 7.82 -1.49 -9.21
C LEU A 63 6.97 -1.76 -7.95
N LEU A 64 7.62 -2.01 -6.81
CA LEU A 64 6.94 -2.26 -5.54
C LEU A 64 6.33 -0.99 -4.93
N GLU A 65 7.03 0.14 -5.00
CA GLU A 65 6.47 1.44 -4.58
C GLU A 65 5.27 1.82 -5.45
N PHE A 66 5.37 1.60 -6.77
CA PHE A 66 4.25 1.83 -7.69
C PHE A 66 3.07 0.89 -7.41
N SER A 67 3.34 -0.40 -7.20
CA SER A 67 2.32 -1.39 -6.82
C SER A 67 1.64 -1.02 -5.50
N ALA A 68 2.39 -0.51 -4.52
CA ALA A 68 1.82 -0.05 -3.26
C ALA A 68 0.88 1.14 -3.48
N ALA A 69 1.30 2.15 -4.26
CA ALA A 69 0.44 3.28 -4.61
C ALA A 69 -0.83 2.85 -5.34
N TRP A 70 -0.72 1.91 -6.30
CA TRP A 70 -1.86 1.36 -7.02
C TRP A 70 -2.90 0.74 -6.08
N GLU A 71 -2.46 -0.09 -5.13
CA GLU A 71 -3.37 -0.73 -4.19
C GLU A 71 -4.02 0.25 -3.21
N ILE A 72 -3.30 1.28 -2.78
CA ILE A 72 -3.88 2.38 -2.00
C ILE A 72 -4.96 3.08 -2.82
N CYS A 73 -4.69 3.44 -4.08
CA CYS A 73 -5.69 4.05 -4.96
C CYS A 73 -6.94 3.16 -5.10
N LYS A 74 -6.75 1.84 -5.23
CA LYS A 74 -7.84 0.86 -5.27
C LYS A 74 -8.62 0.80 -3.95
N CYS A 75 -7.92 0.75 -2.81
CA CYS A 75 -8.51 0.74 -1.48
C CYS A 75 -9.36 2.00 -1.21
N LEU A 76 -8.88 3.16 -1.66
CA LEU A 76 -9.60 4.43 -1.57
C LEU A 76 -10.78 4.52 -2.55
N GLY A 77 -10.90 3.60 -3.51
CA GLY A 77 -11.92 3.67 -4.57
C GLY A 77 -11.67 4.81 -5.57
N ILE A 78 -10.43 5.31 -5.66
CA ILE A 78 -10.01 6.29 -6.68
C ILE A 78 -10.03 5.63 -8.06
N LEU A 79 -9.62 4.36 -8.11
CA LEU A 79 -9.70 3.52 -9.29
C LEU A 79 -11.12 2.94 -9.36
N SER A 80 -11.95 3.47 -10.24
CA SER A 80 -13.28 2.93 -10.49
C SER A 80 -13.21 1.53 -11.13
N LYS A 81 -14.34 0.81 -11.15
CA LYS A 81 -14.46 -0.61 -11.51
C LYS A 81 -14.09 -0.99 -12.97
N GLU A 82 -13.62 -0.07 -13.80
CA GLU A 82 -13.28 -0.39 -15.20
C GLU A 82 -11.77 -0.50 -15.43
N PRO A 83 -11.29 -1.63 -16.02
CA PRO A 83 -9.89 -1.81 -16.34
C PRO A 83 -9.56 -1.04 -17.62
N THR A 84 -9.10 0.20 -17.49
CA THR A 84 -8.48 0.95 -18.59
C THR A 84 -7.04 1.31 -18.21
N GLU A 85 -6.16 0.32 -18.32
CA GLU A 85 -4.73 0.41 -17.96
C GLU A 85 -3.95 1.43 -18.80
N VAL A 86 -4.36 1.70 -20.04
CA VAL A 86 -3.66 2.65 -20.95
C VAL A 86 -3.89 4.11 -20.56
N ILE A 87 -5.04 4.43 -19.97
CA ILE A 87 -5.34 5.79 -19.48
C ILE A 87 -4.59 6.07 -18.17
N PHE A 88 -4.10 5.03 -17.50
CA PHE A 88 -3.58 5.13 -16.15
C PHE A 88 -2.10 5.49 -16.10
N GLU A 89 -1.25 4.99 -17.00
CA GLU A 89 0.13 5.46 -17.07
C GLU A 89 0.18 6.94 -17.41
N GLU A 90 -0.59 7.41 -18.40
CA GLU A 90 -0.69 8.85 -18.70
C GLU A 90 -1.32 9.66 -17.58
N LYS A 91 -2.45 9.24 -16.97
CA LYS A 91 -3.07 10.00 -15.87
C LYS A 91 -2.27 9.95 -14.58
N MET A 92 -1.64 8.83 -14.23
CA MET A 92 -0.73 8.80 -13.09
C MET A 92 0.53 9.56 -13.38
N PHE A 93 1.09 9.51 -14.59
CA PHE A 93 2.25 10.31 -14.97
C PHE A 93 1.90 11.81 -15.01
N GLU A 94 0.69 12.19 -15.43
CA GLU A 94 0.18 13.55 -15.39
C GLU A 94 -0.09 14.02 -13.95
N LEU A 95 -0.74 13.19 -13.14
CA LEU A 95 -0.89 13.41 -11.70
C LEU A 95 0.49 13.56 -11.08
N THR A 96 1.41 12.64 -11.31
CA THR A 96 2.72 12.64 -10.66
C THR A 96 3.69 13.71 -11.18
N ASN A 97 3.58 14.16 -12.43
CA ASN A 97 4.30 15.34 -12.95
C ASN A 97 3.76 16.65 -12.38
N ARG A 98 2.44 16.76 -12.17
CA ARG A 98 1.85 17.91 -11.43
C ARG A 98 2.21 17.86 -9.94
N LEU A 99 2.51 16.66 -9.44
CA LEU A 99 2.76 16.33 -8.05
C LEU A 99 4.22 16.00 -7.75
N SER A 100 5.16 16.58 -8.50
CA SER A 100 6.57 16.50 -8.14
C SER A 100 6.79 17.13 -6.75
N PRO A 101 7.76 16.65 -5.95
CA PRO A 101 8.22 17.31 -4.73
C PRO A 101 8.47 18.82 -4.88
N GLU A 102 8.81 19.29 -6.08
CA GLU A 102 9.03 20.70 -6.40
C GLU A 102 7.74 21.53 -6.32
N ASN A 103 6.59 20.92 -6.61
CA ASN A 103 5.27 21.55 -6.49
C ASN A 103 4.63 21.35 -5.12
N PHE A 104 5.24 20.59 -4.21
CA PHE A 104 4.70 20.28 -2.90
C PHE A 104 4.24 21.52 -2.12
N ASP A 105 5.02 22.59 -2.19
CA ASP A 105 4.71 23.83 -1.49
C ASP A 105 3.42 24.51 -1.98
N ASN A 106 2.93 24.22 -3.19
CA ASN A 106 1.72 24.80 -3.76
C ASN A 106 0.42 24.12 -3.32
N PHE A 107 0.51 22.89 -2.79
CA PHE A 107 -0.65 22.06 -2.49
C PHE A 107 -0.65 21.44 -1.08
N LYS A 108 0.46 21.51 -0.35
CA LYS A 108 0.62 20.88 0.97
C LYS A 108 -0.45 21.26 2.01
N ASP A 109 -1.12 22.39 1.87
CA ASP A 109 -2.17 22.87 2.77
C ASP A 109 -3.60 22.53 2.28
N LYS A 110 -3.76 22.12 1.02
CA LYS A 110 -5.08 21.94 0.39
C LYS A 110 -5.65 20.52 0.53
N TYR A 111 -4.78 19.52 0.66
CA TYR A 111 -5.13 18.10 0.54
C TYR A 111 -4.77 17.29 1.79
N ASN A 112 -5.45 16.17 1.98
CA ASN A 112 -4.92 15.04 2.73
C ASN A 112 -3.84 14.38 1.88
N ILE A 113 -2.68 14.09 2.46
CA ILE A 113 -1.51 13.65 1.70
C ILE A 113 -1.16 12.22 2.11
N ILE A 114 -0.94 11.34 1.15
CA ILE A 114 -0.34 10.03 1.35
C ILE A 114 1.02 10.04 0.68
N ILE A 115 2.07 9.71 1.41
CA ILE A 115 3.45 9.65 0.90
C ILE A 115 3.89 8.20 0.94
N ILE A 116 4.39 7.68 -0.18
CA ILE A 116 4.78 6.28 -0.32
C ILE A 116 6.24 6.21 -0.78
N GLY A 117 7.07 5.47 -0.05
CA GLY A 117 8.34 4.96 -0.53
C GLY A 117 9.40 4.74 0.54
N THR A 118 10.65 4.53 0.16
CA THR A 118 11.70 4.12 1.12
C THR A 118 12.27 5.25 1.99
N LEU A 119 12.75 4.90 3.20
CA LEU A 119 13.28 5.87 4.19
C LEU A 119 14.61 6.51 3.78
N GLU A 120 15.54 5.75 3.19
CA GLU A 120 16.94 6.16 3.05
C GLU A 120 17.22 7.27 2.01
N ASN A 121 16.24 7.67 1.18
CA ASN A 121 16.53 8.52 0.02
C ASN A 121 15.44 9.55 -0.33
N ASP A 122 14.66 10.02 0.65
CA ASP A 122 13.60 10.98 0.34
C ASP A 122 13.66 12.29 1.12
N GLY A 123 14.02 13.36 0.41
CA GLY A 123 13.95 14.72 0.91
C GLY A 123 12.53 15.16 1.28
N LEU A 124 11.49 14.58 0.66
CA LEU A 124 10.09 14.88 0.98
C LEU A 124 9.68 14.30 2.34
N ILE A 125 9.92 13.00 2.58
CA ILE A 125 9.69 12.37 3.90
C ILE A 125 10.43 13.14 5.00
N LYS A 126 11.72 13.44 4.78
CA LYS A 126 12.52 14.22 5.74
C LYS A 126 11.91 15.60 6.02
N LYS A 127 11.53 16.34 4.97
CA LYS A 127 10.86 17.66 5.08
C LYS A 127 9.56 17.58 5.89
N VAL A 128 8.79 16.51 5.71
CA VAL A 128 7.55 16.30 6.47
C VAL A 128 7.87 15.98 7.93
N HIS A 129 8.78 15.05 8.22
CA HIS A 129 9.21 14.71 9.58
C HIS A 129 9.75 15.92 10.34
N GLU A 130 10.56 16.75 9.69
CA GLU A 130 11.04 18.03 10.25
C GLU A 130 9.86 18.96 10.58
N ALA A 131 8.88 19.09 9.68
CA ALA A 131 7.73 19.97 9.87
C ALA A 131 6.78 19.50 10.97
N VAL A 132 6.66 18.18 11.20
CA VAL A 132 5.85 17.62 12.30
C VAL A 132 6.63 17.47 13.60
N GLY A 133 7.93 17.79 13.62
CA GLY A 133 8.77 17.69 14.81
C GLY A 133 9.07 16.23 15.22
N VAL A 134 9.03 15.29 14.28
CA VAL A 134 9.41 13.90 14.55
C VAL A 134 10.92 13.80 14.62
N VAL A 135 11.44 13.68 15.84
CA VAL A 135 12.86 13.45 16.13
C VAL A 135 13.03 11.97 16.45
N GLY A 136 13.40 11.17 15.45
CA GLY A 136 13.68 9.76 15.70
C GLY A 136 13.83 8.94 14.44
N GLU A 137 15.07 8.59 14.12
CA GLU A 137 15.37 7.50 13.20
C GLU A 137 14.82 6.21 13.78
N VAL A 138 14.01 5.48 13.01
CA VAL A 138 13.78 4.06 13.28
C VAL A 138 15.09 3.35 12.93
N LYS A 139 16.02 3.29 13.88
CA LYS A 139 17.23 2.47 13.76
C LYS A 139 16.90 1.05 14.22
N ASP A 140 16.21 0.29 13.39
CA ASP A 140 16.32 -1.18 13.44
C ASP A 140 17.33 -1.54 12.35
N SER A 141 18.63 -1.47 12.68
CA SER A 141 19.70 -1.19 11.71
C SER A 141 20.06 -2.32 10.75
N ASP A 142 19.40 -3.48 10.80
CA ASP A 142 19.68 -4.61 9.89
C ASP A 142 18.44 -5.40 9.47
N GLU A 143 17.23 -5.01 9.91
CA GLU A 143 16.01 -5.75 9.57
C GLU A 143 15.19 -5.04 8.49
N ARG A 144 14.70 -5.81 7.52
CA ARG A 144 13.65 -5.36 6.61
C ARG A 144 12.40 -5.03 7.44
N TYR A 145 11.80 -3.85 7.27
CA TYR A 145 10.55 -3.48 7.93
C TYR A 145 9.76 -2.47 7.10
N GLY A 146 8.46 -2.45 7.34
CA GLY A 146 7.54 -1.39 6.92
C GLY A 146 7.29 -0.41 8.07
N LEU A 147 7.00 0.84 7.75
CA LEU A 147 6.67 1.88 8.72
C LEU A 147 5.43 2.64 8.24
N LEU A 148 4.43 2.70 9.11
CA LEU A 148 3.21 3.48 8.92
C LEU A 148 3.18 4.62 9.92
N GLU A 149 2.97 5.83 9.44
CA GLU A 149 2.85 7.01 10.29
C GLU A 149 1.73 7.90 9.78
N ILE A 150 0.90 8.41 10.70
CA ILE A 150 -0.14 9.37 10.38
C ILE A 150 -0.03 10.57 11.30
N PHE A 151 -0.10 11.75 10.71
CA PHE A 151 0.06 13.02 11.41
C PHE A 151 -1.03 13.99 11.00
N ARG A 152 -1.24 14.98 11.85
CA ARG A 152 -1.93 16.19 11.44
C ARG A 152 -1.03 16.93 10.47
N ASN A 153 -1.60 17.46 9.40
CA ASN A 153 -0.82 18.16 8.40
C ASN A 153 -0.28 19.48 9.00
N PRO A 154 1.06 19.67 9.04
CA PRO A 154 1.66 20.82 9.73
C PRO A 154 1.36 22.15 9.03
N TRP A 155 0.92 22.11 7.76
CA TRP A 155 0.53 23.30 7.00
C TRP A 155 -0.97 23.57 7.03
N ASN A 156 -1.80 22.58 7.39
CA ASN A 156 -3.24 22.77 7.60
C ASN A 156 -3.78 21.76 8.62
N PRO A 157 -4.18 22.19 9.84
CA PRO A 157 -4.61 21.27 10.89
C PRO A 157 -5.92 20.53 10.58
N LEU A 158 -6.69 20.97 9.58
CA LEU A 158 -7.89 20.26 9.10
C LEU A 158 -7.57 19.12 8.14
N ARG A 159 -6.29 18.95 7.77
CA ARG A 159 -5.81 17.91 6.86
C ARG A 159 -4.91 16.93 7.59
N LYS A 160 -4.72 15.76 6.98
CA LYS A 160 -3.89 14.68 7.50
C LYS A 160 -2.78 14.31 6.52
N ILE A 161 -1.69 13.81 7.04
CA ILE A 161 -0.60 13.21 6.26
C ILE A 161 -0.45 11.77 6.72
N LEU A 162 -0.47 10.84 5.79
CA LEU A 162 -0.13 9.44 5.99
C LEU A 162 1.18 9.16 5.26
N ILE A 163 2.14 8.56 5.95
CA ILE A 163 3.44 8.17 5.41
C ILE A 163 3.49 6.65 5.46
N ILE A 164 3.71 6.03 4.30
CA ILE A 164 3.86 4.60 4.10
C ILE A 164 5.30 4.38 3.62
N THR A 165 6.15 3.91 4.52
CA THR A 165 7.57 3.76 4.24
C THR A 165 8.09 2.37 4.55
N GLY A 166 9.32 2.10 4.13
CA GLY A 166 10.04 0.89 4.47
C GLY A 166 11.54 1.12 4.48
N SER A 167 12.28 0.23 5.15
CA SER A 167 13.74 0.21 5.07
C SER A 167 14.22 -0.15 3.66
N ASP A 168 13.46 -0.97 2.93
CA ASP A 168 13.61 -1.20 1.50
C ASP A 168 12.25 -1.20 0.77
N GLU A 169 12.27 -1.41 -0.54
CA GLU A 169 11.08 -1.43 -1.40
C GLU A 169 10.05 -2.50 -0.97
N ILE A 170 10.54 -3.57 -0.36
CA ILE A 170 9.72 -4.68 0.13
C ILE A 170 9.08 -4.26 1.45
N GLY A 171 9.81 -3.56 2.31
CA GLY A 171 9.30 -2.90 3.50
C GLY A 171 8.13 -1.95 3.19
N VAL A 172 8.24 -1.15 2.12
CA VAL A 172 7.14 -0.26 1.67
C VAL A 172 5.89 -1.08 1.38
N LYS A 173 6.08 -2.20 0.68
CA LYS A 173 4.98 -3.09 0.31
C LYS A 173 4.35 -3.79 1.51
N ILE A 174 5.17 -4.24 2.47
CA ILE A 174 4.71 -4.80 3.75
C ILE A 174 3.86 -3.78 4.52
N ALA A 175 4.32 -2.53 4.61
CA ALA A 175 3.56 -1.45 5.25
C ALA A 175 2.22 -1.22 4.56
N CYS A 176 2.21 -1.17 3.22
CA CYS A 176 1.00 -1.01 2.43
C CYS A 176 -0.01 -2.16 2.66
N ASP A 177 0.45 -3.41 2.59
CA ASP A 177 -0.38 -4.59 2.80
C ASP A 177 -0.98 -4.60 4.22
N ALA A 178 -0.19 -4.26 5.24
CA ALA A 178 -0.66 -4.14 6.61
C ALA A 178 -1.75 -3.07 6.74
N LEU A 179 -1.52 -1.87 6.18
CA LEU A 179 -2.47 -0.77 6.19
C LEU A 179 -3.81 -1.14 5.53
N ILE A 180 -3.76 -1.75 4.34
CA ILE A 180 -4.96 -2.14 3.59
C ILE A 180 -5.72 -3.26 4.30
N SER A 181 -5.01 -4.20 4.93
CA SER A 181 -5.65 -5.28 5.69
C SER A 181 -6.43 -4.77 6.90
N GLY A 182 -6.05 -3.61 7.44
CA GLY A 182 -6.63 -3.01 8.65
C GLY A 182 -6.43 -3.85 9.92
N LYS A 183 -5.71 -4.98 9.84
CA LYS A 183 -5.50 -5.85 10.99
C LYS A 183 -4.48 -5.21 11.92
N GLU A 184 -4.86 -5.05 13.18
CA GLU A 184 -3.97 -4.64 14.27
C GLU A 184 -3.36 -3.23 14.17
N LEU A 185 -3.92 -2.36 13.32
CA LEU A 185 -3.51 -0.95 13.28
C LEU A 185 -3.81 -0.28 14.63
N ARG A 186 -2.80 0.37 15.21
CA ARG A 186 -2.92 1.08 16.49
C ARG A 186 -2.08 2.34 16.50
N GLY A 187 -2.56 3.35 17.21
CA GLY A 187 -1.88 4.63 17.38
C GLY A 187 -1.67 5.37 16.07
N ASN A 188 -0.72 6.30 16.07
CA ASN A 188 -0.39 7.14 14.93
C ASN A 188 0.93 6.72 14.24
N ARG A 189 1.64 5.74 14.78
CA ARG A 189 2.93 5.24 14.29
C ARG A 189 3.03 3.74 14.57
N MET A 190 3.41 2.96 13.56
CA MET A 190 3.53 1.50 13.68
C MET A 190 4.66 0.99 12.78
N VAL A 191 5.56 0.20 13.38
CA VAL A 191 6.58 -0.57 12.64
C VAL A 191 6.00 -1.95 12.35
N ILE A 192 6.06 -2.36 11.09
CA ILE A 192 5.60 -3.66 10.61
C ILE A 192 6.82 -4.50 10.29
N LYS A 193 7.07 -5.52 11.11
CA LYS A 193 8.09 -6.51 10.78
C LYS A 193 7.53 -7.49 9.75
N PRO A 194 8.31 -7.88 8.75
CA PRO A 194 7.91 -8.90 7.80
C PRO A 194 7.64 -10.22 8.54
N GLU A 195 6.52 -10.86 8.23
CA GLU A 195 6.31 -12.24 8.59
C GLU A 195 6.93 -13.12 7.50
N GLU A 196 8.06 -13.76 7.81
CA GLU A 196 8.66 -14.73 6.91
C GLU A 196 7.81 -16.01 6.93
N LYS A 197 7.38 -16.48 5.76
CA LYS A 197 6.61 -17.71 5.62
C LYS A 197 7.43 -18.75 4.88
N THR A 198 7.36 -19.97 5.39
CA THR A 198 7.86 -21.15 4.69
C THR A 198 6.69 -21.80 4.01
N ILE A 199 6.81 -22.01 2.71
CA ILE A 199 5.74 -22.46 1.85
C ILE A 199 6.27 -23.58 0.97
N SER A 200 5.63 -24.73 1.00
CA SER A 200 6.00 -25.89 0.19
C SER A 200 4.99 -26.09 -0.93
N GLY A 201 5.46 -26.47 -2.11
CA GLY A 201 4.58 -26.64 -3.27
C GLY A 201 5.19 -27.47 -4.39
N LYS A 202 4.34 -27.86 -5.34
CA LYS A 202 4.78 -28.53 -6.57
C LYS A 202 5.18 -27.48 -7.61
N ILE A 203 6.31 -27.73 -8.27
CA ILE A 203 6.82 -26.87 -9.33
C ILE A 203 6.26 -27.38 -10.67
N TYR A 204 5.63 -26.49 -11.43
CA TYR A 204 5.18 -26.78 -12.79
C TYR A 204 5.95 -25.94 -13.80
N LEU A 205 6.56 -26.63 -14.77
CA LEU A 205 7.15 -26.02 -15.95
C LEU A 205 6.07 -25.81 -17.02
N ASP A 206 5.91 -24.57 -17.51
CA ASP A 206 5.15 -24.33 -18.73
C ASP A 206 5.94 -24.85 -19.96
N ARG A 207 5.25 -25.07 -21.09
CA ARG A 207 5.80 -25.58 -22.36
C ARG A 207 6.94 -24.74 -22.93
N SER A 208 7.05 -23.48 -22.53
CA SER A 208 8.16 -22.59 -22.91
C SER A 208 9.44 -22.85 -22.11
N LEU A 209 9.42 -23.67 -21.05
CA LEU A 209 10.53 -23.94 -20.12
C LEU A 209 11.16 -22.68 -19.49
N GLN A 210 10.49 -21.53 -19.60
CA GLN A 210 10.98 -20.22 -19.15
C GLN A 210 10.08 -19.58 -18.09
N ILE A 211 8.82 -20.02 -17.96
CA ILE A 211 7.87 -19.46 -16.98
C ILE A 211 7.41 -20.57 -16.05
N PHE A 212 7.70 -20.42 -14.75
CA PHE A 212 7.20 -21.31 -13.71
C PHE A 212 5.87 -20.80 -13.18
N ASN A 213 4.86 -21.68 -13.19
CA ASN A 213 3.71 -21.51 -12.32
C ASN A 213 3.99 -22.32 -11.05
N TRP A 214 3.95 -21.67 -9.89
CA TRP A 214 3.99 -22.37 -8.61
C TRP A 214 2.54 -22.66 -8.20
N VAL A 215 2.22 -23.93 -7.96
CA VAL A 215 1.02 -24.26 -7.20
C VAL A 215 1.49 -24.50 -5.78
N ILE A 216 1.17 -23.54 -4.93
CA ILE A 216 1.47 -23.58 -3.50
C ILE A 216 0.27 -24.22 -2.79
N ASP A 217 0.63 -25.20 -1.98
CA ASP A 217 -0.09 -26.07 -1.04
C ASP A 217 -1.64 -26.09 -0.97
N PHE A 218 -2.13 -27.32 -0.80
CA PHE A 218 -3.52 -27.79 -0.75
C PHE A 218 -4.12 -27.76 0.68
N ASN A 219 -3.40 -27.20 1.66
CA ASN A 219 -3.75 -27.32 3.08
C ASN A 219 -4.57 -26.15 3.67
N GLU A 220 -4.86 -25.09 2.92
CA GLU A 220 -5.81 -24.04 3.34
C GLU A 220 -7.13 -24.17 2.56
N GLU A 221 -8.26 -24.24 3.25
CA GLU A 221 -9.58 -24.15 2.61
C GLU A 221 -10.02 -22.67 2.42
N PRO A 222 -10.38 -22.24 1.20
CA PRO A 222 -10.41 -23.00 -0.05
C PRO A 222 -9.01 -23.14 -0.71
N PRO A 223 -8.69 -24.34 -1.26
CA PRO A 223 -7.37 -24.63 -1.80
C PRO A 223 -7.28 -24.12 -3.24
N LEU A 224 -6.97 -22.84 -3.45
CA LEU A 224 -6.45 -22.37 -4.74
C LEU A 224 -5.97 -20.92 -4.62
N LYS A 225 -4.68 -20.74 -4.38
CA LYS A 225 -3.96 -19.54 -4.82
C LYS A 225 -2.86 -20.01 -5.75
N ILE A 226 -2.95 -19.65 -7.03
CA ILE A 226 -1.89 -19.88 -8.01
C ILE A 226 -0.94 -18.69 -7.89
N TRP A 227 0.29 -18.96 -7.48
CA TRP A 227 1.33 -17.95 -7.36
C TRP A 227 2.24 -18.09 -8.58
N ARG A 228 2.41 -17.04 -9.38
CA ARG A 228 3.43 -17.04 -10.44
C ARG A 228 4.63 -16.28 -9.93
N GLY A 229 5.61 -17.03 -9.45
CA GLY A 229 6.92 -16.50 -9.13
C GLY A 229 7.83 -16.64 -10.34
N VAL A 230 8.54 -15.58 -10.71
CA VAL A 230 9.75 -15.71 -11.54
C VAL A 230 10.88 -16.04 -10.59
N LEU A 231 11.30 -17.31 -10.58
CA LEU A 231 12.53 -17.69 -9.91
C LEU A 231 13.71 -17.02 -10.61
N LYS A 232 14.48 -16.25 -9.85
CA LYS A 232 15.82 -15.84 -10.27
C LYS A 232 16.81 -16.84 -9.67
N GLY A 233 17.32 -17.73 -10.51
CA GLY A 233 18.31 -18.73 -10.12
C GLY A 233 18.36 -19.84 -11.17
N GLU A 234 19.31 -19.75 -12.11
CA GLU A 234 19.50 -20.75 -13.17
C GLU A 234 19.64 -22.16 -12.60
N GLU A 235 20.29 -22.29 -11.44
CA GLU A 235 20.48 -23.55 -10.72
C GLU A 235 19.16 -24.25 -10.32
N LEU A 236 18.17 -23.50 -9.85
CA LEU A 236 16.86 -24.04 -9.47
C LEU A 236 16.10 -24.51 -10.72
N ILE A 237 16.24 -23.76 -11.81
CA ILE A 237 15.61 -24.08 -13.09
C ILE A 237 16.20 -25.39 -13.62
N ASP A 238 17.52 -25.53 -13.57
CA ASP A 238 18.21 -26.69 -14.12
C ASP A 238 17.92 -27.95 -13.29
N LYS A 239 17.91 -27.85 -11.95
CA LYS A 239 17.54 -28.97 -11.08
C LYS A 239 16.08 -29.40 -11.24
N ALA A 240 15.15 -28.45 -11.39
CA ALA A 240 13.75 -28.79 -11.65
C ALA A 240 13.56 -29.48 -13.01
N LYS A 241 14.27 -29.00 -14.06
CA LYS A 241 14.27 -29.64 -15.39
C LYS A 241 14.84 -31.06 -15.31
N GLU A 242 15.93 -31.26 -14.57
CA GLU A 242 16.54 -32.58 -14.39
C GLU A 242 15.55 -33.57 -13.79
N LEU A 243 14.91 -33.22 -12.67
CA LEU A 243 13.92 -34.08 -12.00
C LEU A 243 12.74 -34.41 -12.92
N ILE A 244 12.22 -33.42 -13.64
CA ILE A 244 11.09 -33.61 -14.56
C ILE A 244 11.47 -34.50 -15.74
N ASN A 245 12.68 -34.35 -16.30
CA ASN A 245 13.18 -35.22 -17.37
C ASN A 245 13.39 -36.67 -16.90
N GLN A 246 13.64 -36.89 -15.61
CA GLN A 246 13.66 -38.22 -14.99
C GLN A 246 12.27 -38.80 -14.70
N GLY A 247 11.19 -38.08 -15.03
CA GLY A 247 9.81 -38.47 -14.71
C GLY A 247 9.45 -38.31 -13.23
N LYS A 248 10.26 -37.58 -12.46
CA LYS A 248 10.03 -37.31 -11.03
C LYS A 248 9.26 -36.00 -10.84
N GLU A 249 8.54 -35.90 -9.72
CA GLU A 249 7.92 -34.64 -9.31
C GLU A 249 8.99 -33.69 -8.76
N ALA A 250 9.04 -32.46 -9.27
CA ALA A 250 9.86 -31.40 -8.68
C ALA A 250 9.07 -30.70 -7.56
N ARG A 251 9.57 -30.79 -6.33
CA ARG A 251 9.01 -30.09 -5.17
C ARG A 251 10.04 -29.14 -4.58
N ALA A 252 9.58 -27.97 -4.14
CA ALA A 252 10.42 -27.05 -3.39
C ALA A 252 9.67 -26.48 -2.20
N THR A 253 10.45 -26.24 -1.15
CA THR A 253 10.10 -25.37 -0.04
C THR A 253 10.74 -24.02 -0.32
N VAL A 254 9.94 -22.97 -0.28
CA VAL A 254 10.36 -21.58 -0.42
C VAL A 254 10.18 -20.91 0.92
N LYS A 255 11.23 -20.28 1.40
CA LYS A 255 11.17 -19.29 2.45
C LYS A 255 11.07 -17.92 1.80
N GLY A 256 10.18 -17.07 2.29
CA GLY A 256 10.05 -15.74 1.72
C GLY A 256 9.00 -14.88 2.38
N TYR A 257 8.88 -13.66 1.89
CA TYR A 257 7.91 -12.70 2.37
C TYR A 257 6.66 -12.74 1.48
N LEU A 258 5.51 -12.96 2.11
CA LEU A 258 4.24 -12.93 1.42
C LEU A 258 3.93 -11.48 1.05
N THR A 259 3.84 -11.19 -0.24
CA THR A 259 3.51 -9.86 -0.75
C THR A 259 2.43 -9.97 -1.82
N THR A 260 1.59 -8.96 -2.00
CA THR A 260 0.66 -8.96 -3.14
C THR A 260 1.28 -8.21 -4.31
N ILE A 261 1.83 -8.89 -5.31
CA ILE A 261 2.33 -8.17 -6.50
C ILE A 261 1.20 -8.14 -7.54
N CYS A 262 0.61 -6.97 -7.74
CA CYS A 262 -0.19 -6.73 -8.93
C CYS A 262 0.76 -6.60 -10.13
N TRP A 263 0.76 -7.59 -11.02
CA TRP A 263 1.43 -7.44 -12.31
C TRP A 263 0.71 -6.37 -13.13
N THR A 264 1.50 -5.48 -13.73
CA THR A 264 1.10 -4.71 -14.92
C THR A 264 0.89 -5.66 -16.10
N PRO A 265 0.00 -5.33 -17.04
CA PRO A 265 -0.32 -6.19 -18.17
C PRO A 265 0.92 -6.31 -19.07
N TYR A 266 1.31 -7.53 -19.41
CA TYR A 266 2.34 -7.78 -20.41
C TYR A 266 1.74 -7.57 -21.80
N PHE A 267 2.20 -6.55 -22.54
CA PHE A 267 1.72 -6.29 -23.89
C PHE A 267 2.44 -7.19 -24.90
N HIS A 268 1.75 -8.22 -25.37
CA HIS A 268 2.06 -8.86 -26.65
C HIS A 268 0.76 -9.04 -27.44
N VAL A 269 0.61 -8.23 -28.50
CA VAL A 269 -0.33 -8.38 -29.61
C VAL A 269 -1.72 -8.96 -29.23
N GLY A 270 -2.57 -8.12 -28.64
CA GLY A 270 -4.04 -8.28 -28.75
C GLY A 270 -4.76 -9.20 -27.76
N LYS A 271 -4.14 -9.66 -26.67
CA LYS A 271 -4.86 -10.36 -25.57
C LYS A 271 -4.41 -9.86 -24.20
N PHE A 272 -5.37 -9.45 -23.37
CA PHE A 272 -5.14 -9.00 -22.00
C PHE A 272 -5.32 -10.17 -21.04
N LEU A 273 -4.34 -10.39 -20.16
CA LEU A 273 -4.47 -11.33 -19.04
C LEU A 273 -4.06 -10.60 -17.76
N LEU A 274 -5.06 -10.10 -17.03
CA LEU A 274 -4.87 -9.47 -15.74
C LEU A 274 -4.86 -10.57 -14.68
N ILE A 275 -3.68 -10.96 -14.18
CA ILE A 275 -3.58 -11.89 -13.06
C ILE A 275 -3.17 -11.11 -11.81
N CYS A 276 -4.13 -10.84 -10.92
CA CYS A 276 -3.80 -10.46 -9.56
C CYS A 276 -3.25 -11.72 -8.87
N GLN A 277 -1.95 -11.76 -8.64
CA GLN A 277 -1.34 -12.85 -7.90
C GLN A 277 -0.77 -12.30 -6.62
N LYS A 278 -1.05 -13.01 -5.54
CA LYS A 278 -0.14 -12.88 -4.42
C LYS A 278 1.21 -13.47 -4.91
N ALA A 279 2.33 -12.85 -4.52
CA ALA A 279 3.68 -13.32 -4.81
C ALA A 279 4.42 -13.57 -3.50
N ILE A 280 5.29 -14.57 -3.50
CA ILE A 280 6.25 -14.72 -2.41
C ILE A 280 7.56 -14.19 -2.94
N LEU A 281 8.10 -13.19 -2.27
CA LEU A 281 9.47 -12.82 -2.50
C LEU A 281 10.34 -13.87 -1.83
N VAL A 282 10.91 -14.76 -2.63
CA VAL A 282 11.78 -15.85 -2.20
C VAL A 282 13.05 -15.28 -1.58
N THR A 283 13.29 -15.60 -0.31
CA THR A 283 14.54 -15.33 0.41
C THR A 283 15.46 -16.54 0.42
N ASP A 284 14.89 -17.74 0.45
CA ASP A 284 15.61 -19.01 0.48
C ASP A 284 14.75 -20.12 -0.13
N TYR A 285 15.37 -21.20 -0.60
CA TYR A 285 14.65 -22.36 -1.12
C TYR A 285 15.40 -23.66 -0.88
N ASN A 286 14.64 -24.74 -0.71
CA ASN A 286 15.17 -26.10 -0.59
C ASN A 286 14.34 -27.05 -1.45
N PHE A 287 14.99 -27.87 -2.26
CA PHE A 287 14.31 -28.97 -2.95
C PHE A 287 13.93 -30.06 -1.97
N ILE A 288 12.73 -30.60 -2.15
CA ILE A 288 12.32 -31.84 -1.50
C ILE A 288 12.47 -32.93 -2.55
N GLU A 289 13.47 -33.79 -2.39
CA GLU A 289 13.57 -35.02 -3.18
C GLU A 289 12.71 -36.09 -2.48
N ASP A 290 11.71 -36.59 -3.20
CA ASP A 290 10.99 -37.82 -2.84
C ASP A 290 11.75 -39.05 -3.38
#